data_AF-A0A1L7CE72-F1
#
_entry.id   AF-A0A1L7CE72-F1
#
_cell.length_a   1.000
_cell.length_b   1.000
_cell.length_c   1.000
_cell.angle_alpha   90.00
_cell.angle_beta   90.00
_cell.angle_gamma   90.00
#
_symmetry.space_group_name_H-M   'P 1'
#
loop_
_entity.id
_entity.type
_entity.pdbx_description
1 polymer ?
#
loop_
_entity_poly.entity_id
_entity_poly.type
_entity_poly.pdbx_seq_one_letter_code
_entity_poly.pdbx_strand_id
1 'polypeptide(L)'
;MFTRGTTQHGRSWRTGALAAAGCALLTLSACSSGGTTTDAAASDSADSADALKVVATTTQICDYVTQIVAGAPGDPSSSLRLHKTAADGTVTDLGSAHDDAPVVDLTCILAPNASAHDHELTRQQMKAFGNAQLLLVSGVDLEHFLDQGIESSGFHGTLAVTSGILTASEVTDLDAELAKEKDLPYTVFRGSQKVDIAKWPFPPEEGESEPEFTYDPHVWTSPKNVEVQVKNIGEALDQVDPDHKKQYNEAVSNFEAQLKDLDNWAAQAFNSVPKEHRVLFTSHDAFGYLSRDYGIDFIGAALSDFNSQQDATADHIAQAAKEVKDSGAVAIFAENSTNPKSIEAVGKAAGVKVITGEDALYGDSLGPDGSAGQTYIGSIIHNVDQLVTAWGGTVPPLPNPLKAYAPAK
;
A
#
# COMPACT_ATOMS: atom_id res chain seq x y z
N MET A 1 -65.96 4.05 -3.21
CA MET A 1 -66.22 5.44 -2.76
C MET A 1 -65.15 6.32 -3.40
N PHE A 2 -65.47 6.97 -4.53
CA PHE A 2 -65.73 8.43 -4.66
C PHE A 2 -64.44 9.26 -4.42
N THR A 3 -63.93 10.14 -5.30
CA THR A 3 -64.37 10.67 -6.61
C THR A 3 -63.25 11.54 -7.25
N ARG A 4 -63.40 11.79 -8.55
CA ARG A 4 -62.63 12.66 -9.46
C ARG A 4 -62.62 14.17 -9.12
N GLY A 5 -61.64 14.88 -9.69
CA GLY A 5 -61.74 16.30 -10.07
C GLY A 5 -60.63 16.72 -11.05
N THR A 6 -61.01 17.16 -12.25
CA THR A 6 -60.21 17.52 -13.45
C THR A 6 -60.28 19.02 -13.77
N THR A 7 -59.25 19.58 -14.44
CA THR A 7 -59.27 20.69 -15.46
C THR A 7 -57.80 20.92 -15.94
N GLN A 8 -57.35 20.70 -17.19
CA GLN A 8 -57.51 21.44 -18.49
C GLN A 8 -57.37 22.98 -18.37
N HIS A 9 -56.70 23.78 -19.22
CA HIS A 9 -56.16 23.75 -20.60
C HIS A 9 -55.07 24.86 -20.70
N GLY A 10 -54.07 24.86 -21.61
CA GLY A 10 -54.23 25.25 -23.02
C GLY A 10 -52.91 25.71 -23.68
N ARG A 11 -52.82 25.53 -25.02
CA ARG A 11 -51.68 25.72 -25.95
C ARG A 11 -51.70 27.08 -26.68
N SER A 12 -50.55 27.51 -27.22
CA SER A 12 -50.34 28.10 -28.59
C SER A 12 -48.83 28.31 -28.84
N TRP A 13 -48.11 27.70 -29.79
CA TRP A 13 -48.02 27.83 -31.29
C TRP A 13 -47.58 29.20 -31.85
N ARG A 14 -46.38 29.23 -32.50
CA ARG A 14 -45.94 29.96 -33.73
C ARG A 14 -44.39 29.97 -33.81
N THR A 15 -43.72 29.19 -34.67
CA THR A 15 -43.33 29.41 -36.09
C THR A 15 -42.40 30.60 -36.41
N GLY A 16 -41.17 30.29 -36.83
CA GLY A 16 -40.53 30.85 -38.05
C GLY A 16 -39.47 31.94 -37.88
N ALA A 17 -38.23 31.68 -38.33
CA ALA A 17 -37.60 32.32 -39.51
C ALA A 17 -36.06 32.09 -39.54
N LEU A 18 -35.56 31.67 -40.69
CA LEU A 18 -34.15 31.72 -41.08
C LEU A 18 -33.71 33.16 -41.41
N ALA A 19 -32.45 33.50 -41.16
CA ALA A 19 -31.72 34.49 -41.94
C ALA A 19 -30.22 34.18 -41.94
N ALA A 20 -29.66 34.06 -43.14
CA ALA A 20 -28.23 34.01 -43.42
C ALA A 20 -27.74 35.37 -43.93
N ALA A 21 -26.55 35.79 -43.50
CA ALA A 21 -25.68 36.82 -44.10
C ALA A 21 -24.29 36.62 -43.46
N GLY A 22 -23.14 36.63 -44.12
CA GLY A 22 -22.75 37.26 -45.38
C GLY A 22 -21.55 38.18 -45.12
N CYS A 23 -20.34 37.69 -45.41
CA CYS A 23 -19.05 38.36 -45.64
C CYS A 23 -18.70 39.71 -44.99
N ALA A 24 -17.53 39.77 -44.32
CA ALA A 24 -16.57 40.87 -44.50
C ALA A 24 -15.15 40.44 -44.10
N LEU A 25 -14.25 40.38 -45.09
CA LEU A 25 -12.80 40.38 -44.93
C LEU A 25 -12.33 41.81 -44.65
N LEU A 26 -11.58 42.01 -43.57
CA LEU A 26 -10.75 43.19 -43.34
C LEU A 26 -9.36 42.70 -42.91
N THR A 27 -8.40 42.85 -43.81
CA THR A 27 -6.97 42.70 -43.54
C THR A 27 -6.43 44.01 -42.95
N LEU A 28 -5.80 43.94 -41.78
CA LEU A 28 -4.80 44.92 -41.32
C LEU A 28 -3.82 44.23 -40.37
N SER A 29 -2.57 44.14 -40.82
CA SER A 29 -1.43 43.61 -40.09
C SER A 29 -1.07 44.45 -38.86
N ALA A 30 -0.73 43.80 -37.75
CA ALA A 30 0.21 44.32 -36.76
C ALA A 30 0.86 43.17 -35.98
N CYS A 31 2.18 43.22 -35.89
CA CYS A 31 3.07 42.23 -35.28
C CYS A 31 2.91 42.17 -33.75
N SER A 32 2.88 40.97 -33.16
CA SER A 32 3.70 40.66 -31.96
C SER A 32 3.67 39.17 -31.61
N SER A 33 4.86 38.62 -31.35
CA SER A 33 5.17 37.46 -30.50
C SER A 33 4.30 36.19 -30.65
N GLY A 34 4.84 35.20 -31.36
CA GLY A 34 4.30 33.85 -31.42
C GLY A 34 4.28 33.18 -30.04
N GLY A 35 3.07 33.02 -29.51
CA GLY A 35 2.72 31.92 -28.62
C GLY A 35 1.88 30.95 -29.43
N THR A 36 2.52 29.94 -30.03
CA THR A 36 1.80 28.79 -30.55
C THR A 36 1.50 27.88 -29.38
N THR A 37 0.21 27.84 -29.02
CA THR A 37 -0.43 26.69 -28.40
C THR A 37 -0.14 25.46 -29.23
N THR A 38 0.82 24.65 -28.80
CA THR A 38 0.88 23.25 -29.22
C THR A 38 -0.12 22.52 -28.36
N ASP A 39 -1.19 22.04 -28.98
CA ASP A 39 -1.95 20.90 -28.47
C ASP A 39 -0.92 19.82 -28.13
N ALA A 40 -0.64 19.65 -26.84
CA ALA A 40 0.04 18.47 -26.35
C ALA A 40 -0.95 17.32 -26.54
N ALA A 41 -0.85 16.67 -27.71
CA ALA A 41 -1.17 15.27 -27.79
C ALA A 41 -0.45 14.61 -26.61
N ALA A 42 -1.21 14.00 -25.70
CA ALA A 42 -0.65 13.07 -24.74
C ALA A 42 0.20 12.08 -25.54
N SER A 43 1.52 12.20 -25.41
CA SER A 43 2.41 11.20 -25.97
C SER A 43 2.11 9.93 -25.20
N ASP A 44 1.64 8.90 -25.90
CA ASP A 44 1.65 7.51 -25.48
C ASP A 44 3.11 7.06 -25.21
N SER A 45 3.75 7.60 -24.17
CA SER A 45 5.08 7.17 -23.73
C SER A 45 5.04 5.86 -22.92
N ALA A 46 3.84 5.31 -22.71
CA ALA A 46 3.59 4.06 -21.99
C ALA A 46 3.77 2.79 -22.85
N ASP A 47 3.86 2.91 -24.17
CA ASP A 47 4.05 1.77 -25.09
C ASP A 47 5.50 1.68 -25.60
N SER A 48 6.46 1.99 -24.72
CA SER A 48 7.85 1.57 -24.93
C SER A 48 7.88 0.05 -24.91
N ALA A 49 8.02 -0.58 -26.08
CA ALA A 49 8.17 -2.03 -26.20
C ALA A 49 9.32 -2.60 -25.35
N ASP A 50 10.23 -1.73 -24.89
CA ASP A 50 11.43 -2.05 -24.14
C ASP A 50 11.30 -1.80 -22.62
N ALA A 51 10.15 -1.35 -22.11
CA ALA A 51 9.95 -1.14 -20.67
C ALA A 51 9.68 -2.46 -19.92
N LEU A 52 10.30 -2.62 -18.74
CA LEU A 52 10.03 -3.76 -17.87
C LEU A 52 8.68 -3.58 -17.16
N LYS A 53 7.72 -4.47 -17.44
CA LYS A 53 6.36 -4.43 -16.89
C LYS A 53 6.27 -5.14 -15.55
N VAL A 54 6.08 -4.37 -14.50
CA VAL A 54 6.00 -4.81 -13.11
C VAL A 54 4.62 -4.52 -12.53
N VAL A 55 4.05 -5.49 -11.83
CA VAL A 55 2.82 -5.31 -11.06
C VAL A 55 3.13 -5.50 -9.58
N ALA A 56 2.73 -4.54 -8.76
CA ALA A 56 2.85 -4.60 -7.30
C ALA A 56 1.45 -4.74 -6.68
N THR A 57 1.25 -5.81 -5.91
CA THR A 57 -0.05 -6.14 -5.33
C THR A 57 -0.40 -5.26 -4.15
N THR A 58 0.56 -4.97 -3.26
CA THR A 58 0.32 -4.13 -2.09
C THR A 58 0.82 -2.70 -2.27
N THR A 59 0.30 -1.78 -1.46
CA THR A 59 0.76 -0.37 -1.46
C THR A 59 2.22 -0.26 -1.00
N GLN A 60 2.66 -1.13 -0.09
CA GLN A 60 4.04 -1.20 0.39
C GLN A 60 4.99 -1.65 -0.72
N ILE A 61 4.67 -2.75 -1.42
CA ILE A 61 5.50 -3.25 -2.54
C ILE A 61 5.55 -2.22 -3.68
N CYS A 62 4.44 -1.56 -3.97
CA CYS A 62 4.38 -0.47 -4.93
C CYS A 62 5.36 0.66 -4.55
N ASP A 63 5.43 1.04 -3.27
CA ASP A 63 6.42 2.01 -2.81
C ASP A 63 7.84 1.46 -2.82
N TYR A 64 8.09 0.18 -2.48
CA TYR A 64 9.43 -0.40 -2.54
C TYR A 64 10.03 -0.31 -3.94
N VAL A 65 9.25 -0.69 -4.96
CA VAL A 65 9.68 -0.53 -6.36
C VAL A 65 9.85 0.94 -6.70
N THR A 66 8.96 1.82 -6.21
CA THR A 66 9.10 3.27 -6.40
C THR A 66 10.44 3.78 -5.83
N GLN A 67 10.82 3.39 -4.61
CA GLN A 67 12.08 3.81 -3.98
C GLN A 67 13.31 3.20 -4.68
N ILE A 68 13.23 1.94 -5.12
CA ILE A 68 14.32 1.29 -5.87
C ILE A 68 14.53 1.96 -7.23
N VAL A 69 13.47 2.32 -7.94
CA VAL A 69 13.60 2.85 -9.30
C VAL A 69 13.77 4.37 -9.31
N ALA A 70 12.96 5.11 -8.55
CA ALA A 70 12.99 6.58 -8.55
C ALA A 70 13.93 7.18 -7.50
N GLY A 71 14.39 6.39 -6.52
CA GLY A 71 15.15 6.89 -5.37
C GLY A 71 14.26 7.58 -4.34
N ALA A 72 14.91 8.19 -3.33
CA ALA A 72 14.21 8.94 -2.29
C ALA A 72 13.42 10.13 -2.88
N PRO A 73 12.35 10.60 -2.22
CA PRO A 73 11.59 11.75 -2.68
C PRO A 73 12.49 12.97 -2.99
N GLY A 74 12.47 13.40 -4.25
CA GLY A 74 13.27 14.53 -4.73
C GLY A 74 14.75 14.24 -4.98
N ASP A 75 15.17 12.97 -4.98
CA ASP A 75 16.53 12.56 -5.34
C ASP A 75 16.75 12.62 -6.87
N PRO A 76 17.58 13.53 -7.38
CA PRO A 76 17.83 13.63 -8.82
C PRO A 76 18.84 12.59 -9.32
N SER A 77 19.40 11.75 -8.45
CA SER A 77 20.51 10.86 -8.78
C SER A 77 20.10 9.50 -9.35
N SER A 78 18.79 9.22 -9.45
CA SER A 78 18.34 7.96 -10.04
C SER A 78 18.82 7.79 -11.49
N SER A 79 19.30 6.59 -11.78
CA SER A 79 19.72 6.14 -13.11
C SER A 79 18.63 5.38 -13.87
N LEU A 80 17.44 5.23 -13.27
CA LEU A 80 16.30 4.51 -13.82
C LEU A 80 15.09 5.44 -13.89
N ARG A 81 14.18 5.18 -14.83
CA ARG A 81 12.90 5.86 -14.97
C ARG A 81 11.77 4.95 -14.53
N LEU A 82 10.80 5.52 -13.84
CA LEU A 82 9.61 4.82 -13.41
C LEU A 82 8.40 5.45 -14.10
N HIS A 83 7.68 4.65 -14.88
CA HIS A 83 6.32 4.97 -15.32
C HIS A 83 5.37 4.28 -14.34
N LYS A 84 4.66 5.01 -13.50
CA LYS A 84 3.82 4.46 -12.44
C LYS A 84 2.36 4.71 -12.71
N THR A 85 1.58 3.64 -12.83
CA THR A 85 0.11 3.65 -12.84
C THR A 85 -0.42 3.30 -11.45
N ALA A 86 -1.08 4.24 -10.78
CA ALA A 86 -1.75 4.04 -9.50
C ALA A 86 -3.05 3.22 -9.66
N ALA A 87 -3.62 2.78 -8.53
CA ALA A 87 -4.81 1.92 -8.51
C ALA A 87 -6.05 2.57 -9.15
N ASP A 88 -6.16 3.89 -9.12
CA ASP A 88 -7.23 4.66 -9.76
C ASP A 88 -6.97 4.94 -11.26
N GLY A 89 -5.84 4.45 -11.78
CA GLY A 89 -5.40 4.66 -13.16
C GLY A 89 -4.60 5.95 -13.38
N THR A 90 -4.34 6.75 -12.33
CA THR A 90 -3.49 7.94 -12.43
C THR A 90 -2.06 7.53 -12.78
N VAL A 91 -1.47 8.23 -13.76
CA VAL A 91 -0.13 7.94 -14.27
C VAL A 91 0.84 9.04 -13.84
N THR A 92 2.02 8.64 -13.39
CA THR A 92 3.11 9.53 -12.96
C THR A 92 4.46 9.01 -13.45
N ASP A 93 5.31 9.91 -13.96
CA ASP A 93 6.69 9.59 -14.33
C ASP A 93 7.66 10.10 -13.25
N LEU A 94 8.55 9.23 -12.77
CA LEU A 94 9.49 9.51 -11.68
C LEU A 94 10.90 9.02 -12.05
N GLY A 95 11.90 9.42 -11.27
CA GLY A 95 13.29 8.98 -11.41
C GLY A 95 14.12 9.84 -12.35
N SER A 96 14.96 9.19 -13.16
CA SER A 96 15.96 9.84 -14.00
C SER A 96 15.37 10.83 -15.01
N ALA A 97 16.01 11.98 -15.17
CA ALA A 97 15.68 12.96 -16.21
C ALA A 97 16.29 12.62 -17.59
N HIS A 98 17.07 11.54 -17.68
CA HIS A 98 17.74 11.12 -18.91
C HIS A 98 16.81 10.26 -19.78
N ASP A 99 16.55 10.70 -21.01
CA ASP A 99 15.60 10.02 -21.92
C ASP A 99 16.03 8.58 -22.28
N ASP A 100 17.32 8.29 -22.23
CA ASP A 100 17.92 6.98 -22.51
C ASP A 100 18.05 6.08 -21.27
N ALA A 101 17.59 6.53 -20.10
CA ALA A 101 17.57 5.71 -18.90
C ALA A 101 16.58 4.55 -19.03
N PRO A 102 16.90 3.35 -18.50
CA PRO A 102 16.00 2.20 -18.52
C PRO A 102 14.69 2.52 -17.81
N VAL A 103 13.58 2.00 -18.36
CA VAL A 103 12.22 2.30 -17.87
C VAL A 103 11.61 1.06 -17.22
N VAL A 104 11.12 1.23 -15.99
CA VAL A 104 10.22 0.29 -15.32
C VAL A 104 8.80 0.84 -15.41
N ASP A 105 7.89 0.05 -15.98
CA ASP A 105 6.45 0.34 -16.01
C ASP A 105 5.78 -0.42 -14.87
N LEU A 106 5.44 0.32 -13.81
CA LEU A 106 4.88 -0.19 -12.57
C LEU A 106 3.38 0.07 -12.51
N THR A 107 2.58 -0.99 -12.38
CA THR A 107 1.16 -0.89 -12.02
C THR A 107 0.95 -1.27 -10.56
N CYS A 108 0.34 -0.39 -9.78
CA CYS A 108 -0.01 -0.62 -8.38
C CYS A 108 -1.48 -1.01 -8.26
N ILE A 109 -1.77 -2.11 -7.56
CA ILE A 109 -3.11 -2.70 -7.54
C ILE A 109 -3.98 -2.12 -6.45
N LEU A 110 -3.49 -2.11 -5.22
CA LEU A 110 -4.27 -1.58 -4.10
C LEU A 110 -4.19 -0.06 -4.04
N ALA A 111 -5.35 0.55 -3.80
CA ALA A 111 -5.44 1.97 -3.53
C ALA A 111 -4.92 2.28 -2.12
N PRO A 112 -4.44 3.50 -1.87
CA PRO A 112 -4.13 3.93 -0.51
C PRO A 112 -5.34 3.76 0.42
N ASN A 113 -5.06 3.39 1.67
CA ASN A 113 -6.04 3.01 2.70
C ASN A 113 -6.93 1.79 2.36
N ALA A 114 -6.61 0.99 1.34
CA ALA A 114 -7.33 -0.27 1.06
C ALA A 114 -6.72 -1.44 1.87
N SER A 115 -7.55 -2.41 2.27
CA SER A 115 -7.03 -3.63 2.92
C SER A 115 -6.15 -4.43 1.95
N ALA A 116 -5.15 -5.14 2.50
CA ALA A 116 -4.28 -6.04 1.75
C ALA A 116 -4.84 -7.46 1.58
N HIS A 117 -5.93 -7.79 2.28
CA HIS A 117 -6.46 -9.15 2.36
C HIS A 117 -7.53 -9.48 1.32
N ASP A 118 -8.25 -8.46 0.82
CA ASP A 118 -9.31 -8.63 -0.17
C ASP A 118 -9.32 -7.47 -1.18
N HIS A 119 -9.53 -7.82 -2.46
CA HIS A 119 -9.66 -6.86 -3.54
C HIS A 119 -10.27 -7.49 -4.81
N GLU A 120 -11.28 -6.85 -5.36
CA GLU A 120 -11.82 -7.20 -6.68
C GLU A 120 -11.03 -6.50 -7.80
N LEU A 121 -10.31 -7.28 -8.61
CA LEU A 121 -9.50 -6.74 -9.71
C LEU A 121 -10.37 -6.09 -10.80
N THR A 122 -10.02 -4.87 -11.17
CA THR A 122 -10.66 -4.18 -12.31
C THR A 122 -10.21 -4.79 -13.64
N ARG A 123 -10.96 -4.51 -14.73
CA ARG A 123 -10.55 -4.96 -16.09
C ARG A 123 -9.17 -4.43 -16.49
N GLN A 124 -8.79 -3.23 -16.05
CA GLN A 124 -7.48 -2.65 -16.33
C GLN A 124 -6.38 -3.40 -15.58
N GLN A 125 -6.61 -3.70 -14.30
CA GLN A 125 -5.68 -4.48 -13.47
C GLN A 125 -5.51 -5.90 -14.00
N MET A 126 -6.61 -6.56 -14.42
CA MET A 126 -6.55 -7.87 -15.08
C MET A 126 -5.72 -7.86 -16.37
N LYS A 127 -5.81 -6.77 -17.15
CA LYS A 127 -4.95 -6.59 -18.33
C LYS A 127 -3.49 -6.36 -17.93
N ALA A 128 -3.22 -5.63 -16.85
CA ALA A 128 -1.87 -5.43 -16.35
C ALA A 128 -1.23 -6.76 -15.92
N PHE A 129 -1.99 -7.61 -15.21
CA PHE A 129 -1.54 -8.96 -14.83
C PHE A 129 -1.13 -9.78 -16.06
N GLY A 130 -1.99 -9.88 -17.08
CA GLY A 130 -1.70 -10.68 -18.27
C GLY A 130 -0.48 -10.19 -19.08
N ASN A 131 -0.09 -8.93 -18.93
CA ASN A 131 1.07 -8.32 -19.60
C ASN A 131 2.32 -8.22 -18.72
N ALA A 132 2.22 -8.55 -17.43
CA ALA A 132 3.31 -8.38 -16.48
C ALA A 132 4.44 -9.37 -16.78
N GLN A 133 5.67 -8.87 -16.79
CA GLN A 133 6.88 -9.72 -16.78
C GLN A 133 7.22 -10.13 -15.36
N LEU A 134 6.91 -9.26 -14.39
CA LEU A 134 7.12 -9.48 -12.96
C LEU A 134 5.87 -9.09 -12.18
N LEU A 135 5.34 -10.05 -11.40
CA LEU A 135 4.25 -9.84 -10.45
C LEU A 135 4.83 -10.00 -9.04
N LEU A 136 4.84 -8.92 -8.27
CA LEU A 136 5.39 -8.90 -6.92
C LEU A 136 4.28 -9.09 -5.90
N VAL A 137 4.41 -10.11 -5.04
CA VAL A 137 3.48 -10.43 -3.95
C VAL A 137 4.20 -10.45 -2.61
N SER A 138 3.51 -10.13 -1.52
CA SER A 138 4.08 -10.18 -0.17
C SER A 138 4.34 -11.62 0.24
N GLY A 139 3.35 -12.50 0.04
CA GLY A 139 3.40 -13.90 0.47
C GLY A 139 2.95 -14.08 1.92
N VAL A 140 3.29 -15.23 2.50
CA VAL A 140 2.79 -15.68 3.81
C VAL A 140 1.25 -15.71 3.84
N ASP A 141 0.64 -16.15 2.74
CA ASP A 141 -0.82 -16.23 2.56
C ASP A 141 -1.58 -14.87 2.57
N LEU A 142 -0.90 -13.71 2.52
CA LEU A 142 -1.58 -12.40 2.57
C LEU A 142 -2.65 -12.21 1.47
N GLU A 143 -2.27 -12.46 0.20
CA GLU A 143 -3.05 -12.00 -0.95
C GLU A 143 -3.95 -13.09 -1.57
N HIS A 144 -4.86 -13.65 -0.79
CA HIS A 144 -5.77 -14.73 -1.20
C HIS A 144 -6.61 -14.40 -2.46
N PHE A 145 -6.91 -13.12 -2.69
CA PHE A 145 -7.71 -12.67 -3.83
C PHE A 145 -7.00 -12.82 -5.20
N LEU A 146 -5.69 -13.09 -5.22
CA LEU A 146 -4.90 -13.10 -6.45
C LEU A 146 -5.07 -14.37 -7.29
N ASP A 147 -5.37 -15.52 -6.68
CA ASP A 147 -5.35 -16.82 -7.37
C ASP A 147 -6.21 -16.81 -8.65
N GLN A 148 -7.46 -16.37 -8.53
CA GLN A 148 -8.38 -16.27 -9.66
C GLN A 148 -7.93 -15.20 -10.67
N GLY A 149 -7.35 -14.10 -10.18
CA GLY A 149 -6.83 -13.01 -11.01
C GLY A 149 -5.65 -13.43 -11.88
N ILE A 150 -4.71 -14.17 -11.31
CA ILE A 150 -3.54 -14.71 -12.00
C ILE A 150 -3.98 -15.71 -13.07
N GLU A 151 -4.83 -16.67 -12.72
CA GLU A 151 -5.34 -17.67 -13.66
C GLU A 151 -6.11 -17.01 -14.81
N SER A 152 -7.07 -16.13 -14.50
CA SER A 152 -7.99 -15.56 -15.49
C SER A 152 -7.33 -14.51 -16.39
N SER A 153 -6.23 -13.89 -15.94
CA SER A 153 -5.49 -12.90 -16.73
C SER A 153 -4.59 -13.52 -17.81
N GLY A 154 -4.27 -14.82 -17.68
CA GLY A 154 -3.29 -15.49 -18.54
C GLY A 154 -1.85 -15.08 -18.23
N PHE A 155 -1.56 -14.72 -16.99
CA PHE A 155 -0.22 -14.39 -16.53
C PHE A 155 0.76 -15.56 -16.77
N HIS A 156 1.93 -15.23 -17.31
CA HIS A 156 2.98 -16.19 -17.69
C HIS A 156 4.40 -15.68 -17.35
N GLY A 157 4.49 -14.62 -16.55
CA GLY A 157 5.75 -14.00 -16.15
C GLY A 157 6.39 -14.68 -14.94
N THR A 158 7.07 -13.89 -14.12
CA THR A 158 7.64 -14.32 -12.84
C THR A 158 6.80 -13.77 -11.70
N LEU A 159 6.22 -14.63 -10.87
CA LEU A 159 5.63 -14.27 -9.59
C LEU A 159 6.75 -14.26 -8.55
N ALA A 160 7.17 -13.06 -8.11
CA ALA A 160 8.20 -12.93 -7.08
C ALA A 160 7.58 -12.66 -5.71
N VAL A 161 7.95 -13.52 -4.76
CA VAL A 161 7.47 -13.53 -3.39
C VAL A 161 8.47 -12.76 -2.52
N THR A 162 8.12 -11.53 -2.14
CA THR A 162 9.07 -10.62 -1.53
C THR A 162 9.52 -11.11 -0.15
N SER A 163 8.63 -11.74 0.63
CA SER A 163 8.99 -12.35 1.93
C SER A 163 9.89 -13.59 1.82
N GLY A 164 9.99 -14.18 0.62
CA GLY A 164 10.64 -15.47 0.37
C GLY A 164 9.84 -16.70 0.82
N ILE A 165 8.60 -16.49 1.27
CA ILE A 165 7.65 -17.55 1.67
C ILE A 165 6.28 -17.26 1.08
N LEU A 166 5.79 -18.09 0.17
CA LEU A 166 4.52 -17.84 -0.51
C LEU A 166 3.32 -18.17 0.38
N THR A 167 3.33 -19.37 0.97
CA THR A 167 2.22 -19.91 1.76
C THR A 167 2.69 -20.55 3.06
N ALA A 168 1.80 -20.76 4.01
CA ALA A 168 2.07 -21.53 5.22
C ALA A 168 2.44 -22.99 4.90
N SER A 169 1.88 -23.53 3.81
CA SER A 169 2.13 -24.92 3.39
C SER A 169 3.60 -25.14 3.02
N GLU A 170 4.27 -24.18 2.39
CA GLU A 170 5.68 -24.31 2.01
C GLU A 170 6.64 -24.35 3.20
N VAL A 171 6.21 -23.87 4.38
CA VAL A 171 6.99 -23.97 5.62
C VAL A 171 7.06 -25.42 6.10
N THR A 172 6.00 -26.18 5.84
CA THR A 172 5.88 -27.58 6.26
C THR A 172 6.42 -28.56 5.23
N ASP A 173 6.16 -28.32 3.95
CA ASP A 173 6.56 -29.22 2.86
C ASP A 173 6.81 -28.42 1.56
N LEU A 174 7.99 -27.79 1.49
CA LEU A 174 8.39 -27.03 0.30
C LEU A 174 8.48 -27.91 -0.95
N ASP A 175 8.90 -29.17 -0.84
CA ASP A 175 9.05 -30.07 -2.00
C ASP A 175 7.69 -30.38 -2.65
N ALA A 176 6.63 -30.51 -1.84
CA ALA A 176 5.27 -30.67 -2.34
C ALA A 176 4.77 -29.41 -3.08
N GLU A 177 5.02 -28.21 -2.54
CA GLU A 177 4.62 -26.96 -3.21
C GLU A 177 5.41 -26.76 -4.52
N LEU A 178 6.73 -26.98 -4.51
CA LEU A 178 7.57 -26.94 -5.72
C LEU A 178 7.15 -27.97 -6.77
N ALA A 179 6.55 -29.09 -6.37
CA ALA A 179 6.00 -30.06 -7.31
C ALA A 179 4.74 -29.54 -8.02
N LYS A 180 3.86 -28.83 -7.30
CA LYS A 180 2.65 -28.19 -7.88
C LYS A 180 3.01 -27.07 -8.86
N GLU A 181 4.09 -26.34 -8.57
CA GLU A 181 4.54 -25.21 -9.39
C GLU A 181 5.01 -25.60 -10.80
N LYS A 182 5.40 -26.85 -11.02
CA LYS A 182 5.88 -27.33 -12.33
C LYS A 182 4.83 -27.25 -13.43
N ASP A 183 3.56 -27.29 -13.05
CA ASP A 183 2.44 -27.27 -13.98
C ASP A 183 1.85 -25.86 -14.17
N LEU A 184 2.41 -24.84 -13.50
CA LEU A 184 1.94 -23.45 -13.63
C LEU A 184 2.42 -22.82 -14.95
N PRO A 185 1.63 -21.91 -15.54
CA PRO A 185 2.02 -21.19 -16.76
C PRO A 185 3.04 -20.06 -16.51
N TYR A 186 3.42 -19.82 -15.26
CA TYR A 186 4.37 -18.80 -14.80
C TYR A 186 5.41 -19.44 -13.86
N THR A 187 6.46 -18.68 -13.54
CA THR A 187 7.48 -19.12 -12.58
C THR A 187 7.30 -18.45 -11.22
N VAL A 188 7.63 -19.16 -10.14
CA VAL A 188 7.62 -18.60 -8.78
C VAL A 188 9.07 -18.36 -8.33
N PHE A 189 9.41 -17.12 -8.02
CA PHE A 189 10.71 -16.71 -7.50
C PHE A 189 10.59 -16.30 -6.03
N ARG A 190 11.45 -16.84 -5.17
CA ARG A 190 11.40 -16.62 -3.70
C ARG A 190 12.59 -15.81 -3.17
N GLY A 191 13.42 -15.25 -4.05
CA GLY A 191 14.66 -14.60 -3.63
C GLY A 191 15.66 -15.55 -2.98
N SER A 192 16.77 -14.98 -2.52
CA SER A 192 17.83 -15.68 -1.79
C SER A 192 17.65 -15.63 -0.27
N GLN A 193 16.72 -14.81 0.22
CA GLN A 193 16.45 -14.60 1.64
C GLN A 193 14.99 -14.88 1.99
N LYS A 194 14.75 -15.23 3.26
CA LYS A 194 13.41 -15.44 3.81
C LYS A 194 13.26 -14.65 5.09
N VAL A 195 12.10 -14.04 5.28
CA VAL A 195 11.74 -13.41 6.56
C VAL A 195 11.60 -14.48 7.64
N ASP A 196 11.93 -14.12 8.88
CA ASP A 196 11.66 -14.97 10.04
C ASP A 196 10.19 -14.81 10.43
N ILE A 197 9.34 -15.72 9.94
CA ILE A 197 7.89 -15.66 10.12
C ILE A 197 7.48 -15.95 11.57
N ALA A 198 6.50 -15.20 12.05
CA ALA A 198 5.85 -15.41 13.34
C ALA A 198 4.55 -16.19 13.16
N LYS A 199 4.18 -17.00 14.16
CA LYS A 199 2.83 -17.56 14.20
C LYS A 199 1.82 -16.44 14.35
N TRP A 200 0.64 -16.63 13.77
CA TRP A 200 -0.49 -15.76 14.04
C TRP A 200 -0.73 -15.68 15.56
N PRO A 201 -0.71 -14.48 16.17
CA PRO A 201 -0.74 -14.37 17.62
C PRO A 201 -2.15 -14.47 18.21
N PHE A 202 -3.19 -14.50 17.37
CA PHE A 202 -4.59 -14.46 17.78
C PHE A 202 -5.27 -15.84 17.68
N PRO A 203 -6.22 -16.13 18.60
CA PRO A 203 -7.00 -17.36 18.54
C PRO A 203 -7.95 -17.38 17.33
N PRO A 204 -8.50 -18.56 16.99
CA PRO A 204 -9.62 -18.67 16.07
C PRO A 204 -10.79 -17.77 16.48
N GLU A 205 -11.49 -17.23 15.48
CA GLU A 205 -12.68 -16.42 15.72
C GLU A 205 -13.86 -17.24 16.26
N GLU A 206 -14.88 -16.56 16.79
CA GLU A 206 -16.06 -17.23 17.33
C GLU A 206 -16.82 -17.99 16.23
N GLY A 207 -16.81 -19.32 16.33
CA GLY A 207 -17.43 -20.20 15.36
C GLY A 207 -16.45 -20.84 14.38
N GLU A 208 -15.18 -20.44 14.43
CA GLU A 208 -14.11 -21.03 13.62
C GLU A 208 -13.27 -22.02 14.43
N SER A 209 -12.75 -23.04 13.74
CA SER A 209 -11.91 -24.07 14.37
C SER A 209 -10.42 -23.77 14.28
N GLU A 210 -10.02 -22.93 13.34
CA GLU A 210 -8.64 -22.58 13.05
C GLU A 210 -8.50 -21.06 12.99
N PRO A 211 -7.32 -20.49 13.28
CA PRO A 211 -7.10 -19.06 13.12
C PRO A 211 -7.14 -18.67 11.64
N GLU A 212 -7.46 -17.40 11.39
CA GLU A 212 -7.49 -16.80 10.04
C GLU A 212 -6.20 -17.10 9.27
N PHE A 213 -5.05 -16.94 9.93
CA PHE A 213 -3.75 -17.27 9.39
C PHE A 213 -3.00 -18.31 10.24
N THR A 214 -2.20 -19.15 9.58
CA THR A 214 -1.24 -20.01 10.29
C THR A 214 -0.02 -19.19 10.77
N TYR A 215 0.43 -18.26 9.93
CA TYR A 215 1.56 -17.36 10.18
C TYR A 215 1.12 -15.93 9.92
N ASP A 216 1.68 -14.98 10.68
CA ASP A 216 1.35 -13.56 10.53
C ASP A 216 1.86 -13.02 9.19
N PRO A 217 0.97 -12.54 8.29
CA PRO A 217 1.35 -12.05 6.98
C PRO A 217 1.89 -10.61 7.01
N HIS A 218 1.77 -9.88 8.12
CA HIS A 218 2.09 -8.45 8.22
C HIS A 218 3.59 -8.15 8.37
N VAL A 219 4.40 -8.86 7.58
CA VAL A 219 5.86 -8.89 7.66
C VAL A 219 6.48 -7.52 7.50
N TRP A 220 5.84 -6.60 6.77
CA TRP A 220 6.34 -5.25 6.50
C TRP A 220 6.36 -4.33 7.72
N THR A 221 5.62 -4.65 8.79
CA THR A 221 5.61 -3.79 9.99
C THR A 221 6.95 -3.78 10.72
N SER A 222 7.88 -4.67 10.35
CA SER A 222 9.30 -4.60 10.73
C SER A 222 10.17 -4.09 9.58
N PRO A 223 10.91 -2.97 9.75
CA PRO A 223 11.92 -2.52 8.79
C PRO A 223 12.97 -3.58 8.45
N LYS A 224 13.33 -4.45 9.40
CA LYS A 224 14.30 -5.56 9.17
C LYS A 224 13.76 -6.59 8.19
N ASN A 225 12.48 -6.92 8.28
CA ASN A 225 11.83 -7.79 7.30
C ASN A 225 11.72 -7.10 5.94
N VAL A 226 11.55 -5.78 5.91
CA VAL A 226 11.52 -5.03 4.64
C VAL A 226 12.89 -4.99 3.96
N GLU A 227 14.01 -4.98 4.69
CA GLU A 227 15.34 -5.19 4.10
C GLU A 227 15.37 -6.51 3.28
N VAL A 228 14.81 -7.60 3.81
CA VAL A 228 14.68 -8.88 3.09
C VAL A 228 13.79 -8.75 1.86
N GLN A 229 12.63 -8.09 1.98
CA GLN A 229 11.72 -7.89 0.86
C GLN A 229 12.35 -7.08 -0.27
N VAL A 230 13.04 -5.98 0.06
CA VAL A 230 13.73 -5.12 -0.90
C VAL A 230 14.86 -5.85 -1.60
N LYS A 231 15.64 -6.65 -0.85
CA LYS A 231 16.67 -7.53 -1.42
C LYS A 231 16.08 -8.49 -2.45
N ASN A 232 15.00 -9.19 -2.08
CA ASN A 232 14.35 -10.17 -2.95
C ASN A 232 13.70 -9.52 -4.18
N ILE A 233 13.14 -8.30 -4.05
CA ILE A 233 12.65 -7.52 -5.21
C ILE A 233 13.80 -7.19 -6.15
N GLY A 234 14.93 -6.72 -5.62
CA GLY A 234 16.14 -6.44 -6.41
C GLY A 234 16.62 -7.66 -7.21
N GLU A 235 16.68 -8.82 -6.56
CA GLU A 235 17.07 -10.07 -7.23
C GLU A 235 16.06 -10.52 -8.30
N ALA A 236 14.77 -10.24 -8.09
CA ALA A 236 13.73 -10.53 -9.07
C ALA A 236 13.86 -9.62 -10.30
N LEU A 237 14.12 -8.32 -10.10
CA LEU A 237 14.42 -7.36 -11.17
C LEU A 237 15.65 -7.80 -11.97
N ASP A 238 16.73 -8.20 -11.28
CA ASP A 238 17.94 -8.74 -11.89
C ASP A 238 17.67 -9.99 -12.76
N GLN A 239 16.70 -10.82 -12.38
CA GLN A 239 16.36 -12.04 -13.13
C GLN A 239 15.63 -11.73 -14.44
N VAL A 240 14.69 -10.79 -14.42
CA VAL A 240 13.84 -10.46 -15.57
C VAL A 240 14.46 -9.39 -16.48
N ASP A 241 15.39 -8.60 -15.96
CA ASP A 241 16.09 -7.53 -16.68
C ASP A 241 17.61 -7.52 -16.38
N PRO A 242 18.35 -8.50 -16.93
CA PRO A 242 19.76 -8.71 -16.57
C PRO A 242 20.73 -7.64 -17.10
N ASP A 243 20.31 -6.82 -18.06
CA ASP A 243 21.16 -5.78 -18.67
C ASP A 243 21.31 -4.55 -17.73
N HIS A 244 20.36 -4.37 -16.80
CA HIS A 244 20.33 -3.23 -15.87
C HIS A 244 20.62 -3.61 -14.41
N LYS A 245 21.15 -4.82 -14.16
CA LYS A 245 21.49 -5.32 -12.82
C LYS A 245 22.30 -4.36 -11.98
N LYS A 246 23.26 -3.66 -12.59
CA LYS A 246 24.13 -2.74 -11.86
C LYS A 246 23.31 -1.62 -11.22
N GLN A 247 22.38 -1.03 -11.98
CA GLN A 247 21.50 0.04 -11.54
C GLN A 247 20.58 -0.44 -10.41
N TYR A 248 19.96 -1.62 -10.56
CA TYR A 248 19.11 -2.20 -9.51
C TYR A 248 19.90 -2.48 -8.22
N ASN A 249 21.06 -3.11 -8.31
CA ASN A 249 21.89 -3.43 -7.14
C ASN A 249 22.38 -2.18 -6.40
N GLU A 250 22.77 -1.12 -7.12
CA GLU A 250 23.15 0.15 -6.50
C GLU A 250 21.96 0.80 -5.78
N ALA A 251 20.77 0.80 -6.40
CA ALA A 251 19.58 1.40 -5.82
C ALA A 251 19.03 0.61 -4.62
N VAL A 252 19.01 -0.72 -4.71
CA VAL A 252 18.65 -1.63 -3.61
C VAL A 252 19.55 -1.39 -2.41
N SER A 253 20.87 -1.33 -2.61
CA SER A 253 21.82 -1.09 -1.52
C SER A 253 21.60 0.28 -0.85
N ASN A 254 21.20 1.30 -1.61
CA ASN A 254 20.88 2.61 -1.04
C ASN A 254 19.60 2.56 -0.18
N PHE A 255 18.57 1.85 -0.65
CA PHE A 255 17.31 1.73 0.07
C PHE A 255 17.46 0.86 1.33
N GLU A 256 18.19 -0.26 1.27
CA GLU A 256 18.55 -1.07 2.44
C GLU A 256 19.27 -0.25 3.52
N ALA A 257 20.18 0.64 3.13
CA ALA A 257 20.85 1.52 4.09
C ALA A 257 19.88 2.47 4.81
N GLN A 258 18.86 2.98 4.11
CA GLN A 258 17.81 3.82 4.71
C GLN A 258 16.91 2.99 5.65
N LEU A 259 16.55 1.77 5.27
CA LEU A 259 15.76 0.86 6.13
C LEU A 259 16.51 0.52 7.42
N LYS A 260 17.82 0.31 7.35
CA LYS A 260 18.66 0.11 8.51
C LYS A 260 18.74 1.35 9.41
N ASP A 261 18.82 2.55 8.83
CA ASP A 261 18.75 3.79 9.59
C ASP A 261 17.38 3.95 10.27
N LEU A 262 16.31 3.56 9.59
CA LEU A 262 14.93 3.57 10.10
C LEU A 262 14.76 2.60 11.27
N ASP A 263 15.25 1.36 11.15
CA ASP A 263 15.24 0.37 12.22
C ASP A 263 15.97 0.88 13.48
N ASN A 264 17.17 1.43 13.29
CA ASN A 264 17.96 1.97 14.40
C ASN A 264 17.30 3.18 15.05
N TRP A 265 16.67 4.05 14.27
CA TRP A 265 15.94 5.21 14.79
C TRP A 265 14.68 4.78 15.56
N ALA A 266 13.90 3.82 15.02
CA ALA A 266 12.72 3.28 15.67
C ALA A 266 13.07 2.62 17.01
N ALA A 267 14.14 1.81 17.03
CA ALA A 267 14.64 1.19 18.26
C ALA A 267 15.03 2.22 19.33
N GLN A 268 15.69 3.32 18.93
CA GLN A 268 16.02 4.42 19.86
C GLN A 268 14.76 5.10 20.41
N ALA A 269 13.77 5.35 19.54
CA ALA A 269 12.51 5.98 19.93
C ALA A 269 11.74 5.12 20.93
N PHE A 270 11.52 3.83 20.63
CA PHE A 270 10.83 2.93 21.57
C PHE A 270 11.61 2.72 22.87
N ASN A 271 12.95 2.69 22.83
CA ASN A 271 13.77 2.59 24.04
C ASN A 271 13.66 3.79 25.00
N SER A 272 13.11 4.92 24.55
CA SER A 272 12.79 6.04 25.43
C SER A 272 11.53 5.79 26.29
N VAL A 273 10.68 4.82 25.92
CA VAL A 273 9.44 4.47 26.61
C VAL A 273 9.72 3.33 27.61
N PRO A 274 9.32 3.42 28.89
CA PRO A 274 9.37 2.28 29.81
C PRO A 274 8.60 1.07 29.25
N LYS A 275 9.12 -0.15 29.39
CA LYS A 275 8.53 -1.34 28.74
C LYS A 275 7.08 -1.57 29.15
N GLU A 276 6.76 -1.32 30.42
CA GLU A 276 5.43 -1.41 31.01
C GLU A 276 4.40 -0.44 30.42
N HIS A 277 4.84 0.59 29.69
CA HIS A 277 3.94 1.53 29.01
C HIS A 277 3.72 1.17 27.53
N ARG A 278 4.51 0.25 26.97
CA ARG A 278 4.46 -0.13 25.55
C ARG A 278 3.36 -1.17 25.32
N VAL A 279 2.13 -0.82 25.70
CA VAL A 279 0.96 -1.66 25.52
C VAL A 279 0.20 -1.15 24.30
N LEU A 280 0.10 -1.98 23.28
CA LEU A 280 -0.54 -1.65 22.01
C LEU A 280 -1.89 -2.34 21.89
N PHE A 281 -2.92 -1.57 21.57
CA PHE A 281 -4.23 -2.06 21.18
C PHE A 281 -4.69 -1.30 19.94
N THR A 282 -5.02 -2.03 18.88
CA THR A 282 -5.32 -1.45 17.56
C THR A 282 -6.72 -1.81 17.07
N SER A 283 -7.10 -1.35 15.88
CA SER A 283 -8.33 -1.76 15.21
C SER A 283 -8.24 -3.16 14.63
N HIS A 284 -7.06 -3.54 14.12
CA HIS A 284 -6.73 -4.78 13.45
C HIS A 284 -5.32 -5.27 13.86
N ASP A 285 -5.07 -6.55 13.62
CA ASP A 285 -3.96 -7.36 14.10
C ASP A 285 -2.66 -7.29 13.26
N ALA A 286 -2.32 -6.12 12.72
CA ALA A 286 -1.18 -5.95 11.81
C ALA A 286 0.22 -5.88 12.48
N PHE A 287 0.30 -5.53 13.76
CA PHE A 287 1.56 -5.02 14.34
C PHE A 287 2.41 -6.07 15.07
N GLY A 288 2.24 -7.36 14.74
CA GLY A 288 2.97 -8.46 15.37
C GLY A 288 4.50 -8.33 15.24
N TYR A 289 5.01 -8.08 14.04
CA TYR A 289 6.46 -7.96 13.80
C TYR A 289 7.06 -6.68 14.38
N LEU A 290 6.37 -5.54 14.28
CA LEU A 290 6.75 -4.31 14.98
C LEU A 290 6.92 -4.58 16.48
N SER A 291 5.95 -5.30 17.05
CA SER A 291 5.90 -5.54 18.48
C SER A 291 7.00 -6.50 18.95
N ARG A 292 7.23 -7.57 18.19
CA ARG A 292 8.35 -8.49 18.38
C ARG A 292 9.69 -7.75 18.40
N ASP A 293 9.92 -6.88 17.42
CA ASP A 293 11.25 -6.30 17.19
C ASP A 293 11.58 -5.14 18.14
N TYR A 294 10.56 -4.44 18.65
CA TYR A 294 10.74 -3.28 19.54
C TYR A 294 10.26 -3.48 20.97
N GLY A 295 9.83 -4.71 21.32
CA GLY A 295 9.44 -5.08 22.68
C GLY A 295 8.18 -4.36 23.14
N ILE A 296 7.16 -4.37 22.27
CA ILE A 296 5.81 -3.85 22.55
C ILE A 296 4.95 -5.05 22.94
N ASP A 297 4.13 -4.87 23.97
CA ASP A 297 3.11 -5.83 24.36
C ASP A 297 1.86 -5.60 23.50
N PHE A 298 1.70 -6.40 22.46
CA PHE A 298 0.54 -6.31 21.56
C PHE A 298 -0.57 -7.21 22.09
N ILE A 299 -1.52 -6.59 22.78
CA ILE A 299 -2.50 -7.29 23.62
C ILE A 299 -3.82 -7.59 22.89
N GLY A 300 -4.02 -7.09 21.68
CA GLY A 300 -5.25 -7.31 20.90
C GLY A 300 -5.57 -6.22 19.90
N ALA A 301 -6.40 -6.58 18.93
CA ALA A 301 -7.21 -5.66 18.15
C ALA A 301 -8.65 -5.61 18.67
N ALA A 302 -9.29 -4.46 18.50
CA ALA A 302 -10.68 -4.24 18.83
C ALA A 302 -11.59 -5.21 18.08
N LEU A 303 -11.28 -5.49 16.81
CA LEU A 303 -12.08 -6.26 15.86
C LEU A 303 -11.16 -6.80 14.74
N SER A 304 -10.63 -8.01 14.92
CA SER A 304 -9.73 -8.70 13.97
C SER A 304 -10.32 -8.78 12.56
N ASP A 305 -11.62 -9.08 12.44
CA ASP A 305 -12.28 -9.22 11.15
C ASP A 305 -12.65 -7.87 10.50
N PHE A 306 -11.95 -7.55 9.42
CA PHE A 306 -12.21 -6.39 8.55
C PHE A 306 -13.67 -6.30 8.07
N ASN A 307 -14.34 -7.43 7.85
CA ASN A 307 -15.70 -7.48 7.34
C ASN A 307 -16.75 -7.27 8.45
N SER A 308 -16.57 -7.86 9.64
CA SER A 308 -17.47 -7.65 10.78
C SER A 308 -17.15 -6.42 11.62
N GLN A 309 -16.08 -5.68 11.29
CA GLN A 309 -15.76 -4.40 11.92
C GLN A 309 -16.94 -3.41 11.92
N GLN A 310 -17.85 -3.50 10.96
CA GLN A 310 -19.05 -2.65 10.86
C GLN A 310 -20.24 -3.14 11.71
N ASP A 311 -20.24 -4.40 12.13
CA ASP A 311 -21.36 -5.09 12.80
C ASP A 311 -21.07 -5.38 14.29
N ALA A 312 -20.09 -4.69 14.88
CA ALA A 312 -19.67 -4.88 16.27
C ALA A 312 -20.85 -4.86 17.26
N THR A 313 -21.08 -5.98 17.93
CA THR A 313 -22.15 -6.10 18.92
C THR A 313 -21.79 -5.35 20.21
N ALA A 314 -22.81 -4.95 20.99
CA ALA A 314 -22.59 -4.29 22.27
C ALA A 314 -21.77 -5.14 23.25
N ASP A 315 -21.90 -6.47 23.18
CA ASP A 315 -21.17 -7.41 24.02
C ASP A 315 -19.69 -7.48 23.63
N HIS A 316 -19.37 -7.51 22.33
CA HIS A 316 -17.97 -7.42 21.85
C HIS A 316 -17.30 -6.11 22.28
N ILE A 317 -17.99 -4.98 22.12
CA ILE A 317 -17.47 -3.67 22.55
C ILE A 317 -17.19 -3.67 24.06
N ALA A 318 -18.08 -4.27 24.86
CA ALA A 318 -17.90 -4.35 26.31
C ALA A 318 -16.73 -5.26 26.71
N GLN A 319 -16.54 -6.37 26.02
CA GLN A 319 -15.40 -7.28 26.22
C GLN A 319 -14.08 -6.61 25.85
N ALA A 320 -13.97 -6.06 24.64
CA ALA A 320 -12.77 -5.33 24.20
C ALA A 320 -12.45 -4.16 25.15
N ALA A 321 -13.46 -3.41 25.60
CA ALA A 321 -13.26 -2.32 26.57
C ALA A 321 -12.79 -2.82 27.95
N LYS A 322 -13.10 -4.07 28.32
CA LYS A 322 -12.59 -4.70 29.52
C LYS A 322 -11.12 -5.11 29.34
N GLU A 323 -10.78 -5.72 28.21
CA GLU A 323 -9.41 -6.12 27.87
C GLU A 323 -8.47 -4.92 27.83
N VAL A 324 -8.90 -3.80 27.20
CA VAL A 324 -8.17 -2.52 27.21
C VAL A 324 -7.94 -1.98 28.62
N LYS A 325 -8.91 -2.12 29.52
CA LYS A 325 -8.76 -1.66 30.92
C LYS A 325 -7.81 -2.55 31.71
N ASP A 326 -7.92 -3.87 31.55
CA ASP A 326 -7.15 -4.86 32.29
C ASP A 326 -5.67 -4.83 31.88
N SER A 327 -5.38 -4.49 30.63
CA SER A 327 -4.03 -4.44 30.10
C SER A 327 -3.21 -3.21 30.51
N GLY A 328 -3.88 -2.15 30.97
CA GLY A 328 -3.22 -0.88 31.30
C GLY A 328 -2.86 -0.01 30.09
N ALA A 329 -3.44 -0.28 28.91
CA ALA A 329 -3.27 0.57 27.73
C ALA A 329 -3.70 2.03 28.02
N VAL A 330 -2.81 2.98 27.78
CA VAL A 330 -3.07 4.42 28.02
C VAL A 330 -3.72 5.12 26.82
N ALA A 331 -3.64 4.49 25.65
CA ALA A 331 -4.27 4.89 24.41
C ALA A 331 -4.55 3.64 23.56
N ILE A 332 -5.52 3.75 22.65
CA ILE A 332 -5.79 2.75 21.60
C ILE A 332 -5.75 3.45 20.24
N PHE A 333 -5.43 2.71 19.18
CA PHE A 333 -5.05 3.28 17.89
C PHE A 333 -5.86 2.71 16.74
N ALA A 334 -6.57 3.56 16.00
CA ALA A 334 -7.19 3.16 14.75
C ALA A 334 -6.12 2.99 13.66
N GLU A 335 -6.45 2.24 12.62
CA GLU A 335 -5.66 2.12 11.40
C GLU A 335 -6.31 2.85 10.23
N ASN A 336 -5.49 3.37 9.32
CA ASN A 336 -5.91 4.12 8.15
C ASN A 336 -6.82 3.34 7.19
N SER A 337 -6.67 2.02 7.13
CA SER A 337 -7.44 1.12 6.26
C SER A 337 -8.73 0.59 6.90
N THR A 338 -9.07 1.04 8.11
CA THR A 338 -10.20 0.52 8.89
C THR A 338 -11.26 1.58 9.18
N ASN A 339 -12.47 1.15 9.56
CA ASN A 339 -13.51 2.06 10.02
C ASN A 339 -13.32 2.37 11.51
N PRO A 340 -13.05 3.64 11.91
CA PRO A 340 -12.67 3.96 13.27
C PRO A 340 -13.84 3.87 14.27
N LYS A 341 -15.10 3.77 13.83
CA LYS A 341 -16.28 3.82 14.71
C LYS A 341 -16.23 2.80 15.83
N SER A 342 -15.73 1.61 15.53
CA SER A 342 -15.71 0.51 16.47
C SER A 342 -14.65 0.70 17.55
N ILE A 343 -13.43 1.06 17.17
CA ILE A 343 -12.38 1.36 18.14
C ILE A 343 -12.71 2.64 18.94
N GLU A 344 -13.39 3.61 18.34
CA GLU A 344 -13.95 4.78 19.05
C GLU A 344 -14.97 4.38 20.12
N ALA A 345 -15.86 3.42 19.82
CA ALA A 345 -16.82 2.90 20.78
C ALA A 345 -16.15 2.14 21.93
N VAL A 346 -15.15 1.31 21.61
CA VAL A 346 -14.32 0.60 22.61
C VAL A 346 -13.60 1.60 23.51
N GLY A 347 -12.92 2.60 22.94
CA GLY A 347 -12.20 3.61 23.71
C GLY A 347 -13.11 4.43 24.62
N LYS A 348 -14.31 4.79 24.14
CA LYS A 348 -15.33 5.46 24.96
C LYS A 348 -15.80 4.58 26.13
N ALA A 349 -16.02 3.29 25.90
CA ALA A 349 -16.43 2.35 26.95
C ALA A 349 -15.28 2.04 27.94
N ALA A 350 -14.05 2.02 27.45
CA ALA A 350 -12.83 1.81 28.22
C ALA A 350 -12.42 3.07 29.02
N GLY A 351 -12.83 4.26 28.57
CA GLY A 351 -12.37 5.54 29.13
C GLY A 351 -10.93 5.87 28.74
N VAL A 352 -10.47 5.38 27.58
CA VAL A 352 -9.10 5.49 27.08
C VAL A 352 -9.08 6.39 25.84
N LYS A 353 -7.98 7.12 25.63
CA LYS A 353 -7.83 7.99 24.45
C LYS A 353 -7.77 7.13 23.18
N VAL A 354 -8.50 7.54 22.15
CA VAL A 354 -8.43 6.92 20.82
C VAL A 354 -7.62 7.82 19.90
N ILE A 355 -6.61 7.27 19.24
CA ILE A 355 -5.84 7.91 18.19
C ILE A 355 -6.44 7.51 16.84
N THR A 356 -6.87 8.47 16.03
CA THR A 356 -7.66 8.24 14.80
C THR A 356 -7.46 9.40 13.82
N GLY A 357 -8.04 9.31 12.61
CA GLY A 357 -7.93 10.34 11.58
C GLY A 357 -6.52 10.41 11.00
N GLU A 358 -5.98 11.62 10.87
CA GLU A 358 -4.61 11.83 10.34
C GLU A 358 -3.52 11.23 11.24
N ASP A 359 -3.83 11.02 12.52
CA ASP A 359 -2.94 10.39 13.50
C ASP A 359 -3.08 8.86 13.55
N ALA A 360 -4.04 8.27 12.81
CA ALA A 360 -4.20 6.82 12.74
C ALA A 360 -2.91 6.14 12.26
N LEU A 361 -2.69 4.91 12.71
CA LEU A 361 -1.53 4.13 12.31
C LEU A 361 -1.70 3.60 10.88
N TYR A 362 -0.58 3.46 10.19
CA TYR A 362 -0.51 2.77 8.90
C TYR A 362 -0.17 1.30 9.16
N GLY A 363 -1.19 0.44 9.12
CA GLY A 363 -1.06 -1.01 9.27
C GLY A 363 -0.99 -1.68 7.90
N ASP A 364 -2.15 -2.03 7.36
CA ASP A 364 -2.29 -2.79 6.12
C ASP A 364 -2.04 -2.00 4.84
N SER A 365 -2.06 -0.68 4.92
CA SER A 365 -1.86 0.16 3.75
C SER A 365 -1.06 1.40 4.05
N LEU A 366 -0.31 1.83 3.03
CA LEU A 366 0.17 3.20 2.93
C LEU A 366 -1.00 4.19 2.72
N GLY A 367 -0.73 5.46 3.02
CA GLY A 367 -1.65 6.57 2.87
C GLY A 367 -1.58 7.22 1.48
N PRO A 368 -2.54 8.12 1.17
CA PRO A 368 -2.57 8.83 -0.10
C PRO A 368 -1.40 9.81 -0.23
N ASP A 369 -1.17 10.29 -1.45
CA ASP A 369 -0.16 11.32 -1.71
C ASP A 369 -0.36 12.57 -0.83
N GLY A 370 0.74 13.07 -0.26
CA GLY A 370 0.75 14.19 0.68
C GLY A 370 0.45 13.83 2.14
N SER A 371 0.05 12.58 2.42
CA SER A 371 -0.09 12.09 3.81
C SER A 371 1.25 11.69 4.43
N ALA A 372 1.28 11.56 5.76
CA ALA A 372 2.46 11.07 6.48
C ALA A 372 2.87 9.65 6.06
N GLY A 373 1.90 8.83 5.65
CA GLY A 373 2.12 7.45 5.22
C GLY A 373 2.20 7.27 3.71
N GLN A 374 2.43 8.32 2.91
CA GLN A 374 2.56 8.20 1.45
C GLN A 374 3.65 7.20 1.02
N THR A 375 4.72 7.11 1.82
CA THR A 375 5.83 6.18 1.60
C THR A 375 5.93 5.22 2.78
N TYR A 376 6.53 4.06 2.56
CA TYR A 376 6.79 3.09 3.63
C TYR A 376 7.60 3.71 4.75
N ILE A 377 8.73 4.36 4.44
CA ILE A 377 9.58 4.99 5.46
C ILE A 377 8.77 6.05 6.23
N GLY A 378 8.01 6.90 5.54
CA GLY A 378 7.16 7.90 6.17
C GLY A 378 6.12 7.29 7.11
N SER A 379 5.49 6.18 6.68
CA SER A 379 4.49 5.46 7.46
C SER A 379 5.05 4.90 8.78
N ILE A 380 6.26 4.33 8.75
CA ILE A 380 6.92 3.83 9.96
C ILE A 380 7.36 4.98 10.86
N ILE A 381 7.87 6.08 10.29
CA ILE A 381 8.20 7.29 11.06
C ILE A 381 6.97 7.80 11.80
N HIS A 382 5.83 7.89 11.11
CA HIS A 382 4.55 8.31 11.69
C HIS A 382 4.11 7.36 12.80
N ASN A 383 4.06 6.05 12.54
CA ASN A 383 3.63 5.07 13.52
C ASN A 383 4.48 5.12 14.79
N VAL A 384 5.80 5.18 14.65
CA VAL A 384 6.73 5.30 15.78
C VAL A 384 6.49 6.58 16.55
N ASP A 385 6.31 7.72 15.88
CA ASP A 385 6.05 9.02 16.52
C ASP A 385 4.75 8.99 17.35
N GLN A 386 3.66 8.48 16.77
CA GLN A 386 2.36 8.37 17.43
C GLN A 386 2.41 7.46 18.66
N LEU A 387 3.00 6.27 18.52
CA LEU A 387 3.13 5.29 19.60
C LEU A 387 4.00 5.82 20.74
N VAL A 388 5.20 6.31 20.42
CA VAL A 388 6.15 6.81 21.41
C VAL A 388 5.60 8.03 22.13
N THR A 389 4.95 8.96 21.42
CA THR A 389 4.34 10.15 22.03
C THR A 389 3.17 9.77 22.93
N ALA A 390 2.29 8.86 22.49
CA ALA A 390 1.15 8.40 23.28
C ALA A 390 1.58 7.68 24.58
N TRP A 391 2.70 6.95 24.54
CA TRP A 391 3.27 6.28 25.71
C TRP A 391 4.21 7.16 26.55
N GLY A 392 4.32 8.45 26.23
CA GLY A 392 5.08 9.44 27.01
C GLY A 392 6.61 9.34 26.84
N GLY A 393 7.08 8.74 25.74
CA GLY A 393 8.48 8.70 25.37
C GLY A 393 8.98 9.97 24.70
N THR A 394 10.17 9.89 24.11
CA THR A 394 10.82 10.97 23.37
C THR A 394 11.22 10.48 21.99
N VAL A 395 10.69 11.11 20.95
CA VAL A 395 11.04 10.80 19.56
C VAL A 395 12.37 11.49 19.22
N PRO A 396 13.44 10.73 18.90
CA PRO A 396 14.73 11.32 18.58
C PRO A 396 14.67 12.01 17.21
N PRO A 397 15.55 13.00 16.95
CA PRO A 397 15.64 13.63 15.64
C PRO A 397 15.90 12.60 14.54
N LEU A 398 15.24 12.76 13.39
CA LEU A 398 15.47 11.88 12.24
C LEU A 398 16.92 12.01 11.73
N PRO A 399 17.59 10.87 11.42
CA PRO A 399 18.86 10.91 10.71
C PRO A 399 18.68 11.54 9.32
N ASN A 400 19.73 12.14 8.78
CA ASN A 400 19.66 12.94 7.55
C ASN A 400 19.01 12.21 6.36
N PRO A 401 19.32 10.92 6.08
CA PRO A 401 18.69 10.21 4.96
C PRO A 401 17.17 10.07 5.08
N LEU A 402 16.63 10.07 6.30
CA LEU A 402 15.20 9.86 6.55
C LEU A 402 14.38 11.16 6.53
N LYS A 403 15.03 12.32 6.53
CA LYS A 403 14.34 13.63 6.59
C LYS A 403 13.47 13.90 5.36
N ALA A 404 13.81 13.33 4.21
CA ALA A 404 13.03 13.46 2.98
C ALA A 404 11.65 12.78 3.08
N TYR A 405 11.49 11.85 4.02
CA TYR A 405 10.25 11.09 4.25
C TYR A 405 9.45 11.62 5.45
N ALA A 406 9.95 12.66 6.12
CA ALA A 406 9.24 13.24 7.25
C ALA A 406 7.92 13.86 6.77
N PRO A 407 6.81 13.66 7.51
CA PRO A 407 5.55 14.31 7.17
C PRO A 407 5.73 15.83 7.08
N ALA A 408 5.07 16.45 6.10
CA ALA A 408 4.98 17.90 6.04
C ALA A 408 4.23 18.39 7.30
N LYS A 409 4.90 19.22 8.11
CA LYS A 409 4.32 19.78 9.34
C LYS A 409 3.42 20.98 9.10
#